data_AF-L8Y8K6-F1
#
_entry.id   AF-L8Y8K6-F1
#
_cell.length_a   1.000
_cell.length_b   1.000
_cell.length_c   1.000
_cell.angle_alpha   90.00
_cell.angle_beta   90.00
_cell.angle_gamma   90.00
#
_symmetry.space_group_name_H-M   'P 1'
#
loop_
_entity.id
_entity.type
_entity.pdbx_description
1 polymer ?
#
loop_
_entity_poly.entity_id
_entity_poly.type
_entity_poly.pdbx_seq_one_letter_code
_entity_poly.pdbx_strand_id
1 'polypeptide(L)'
;MDAGNARETSWVHPSYHAELRFLLWFCKDILSPDKDFQVTWYLSWSPCPNCAKWVADFLAAHRNVSLTILTARLYYFWDQKFRNGLRRLCEEGARVAIMSPQDYETCWEDFVWNEGRNFRPWYNMGRNYQFLASTLEEILGPHS
;
A
#
# COMPACT_ATOMS: atom_id res chain seq x y z
N MET A 1 10.75 41.69 8.82
CA MET A 1 11.88 41.08 9.55
C MET A 1 11.64 39.59 9.51
N ASP A 2 12.41 38.92 8.64
CA ASP A 2 12.41 37.48 8.44
C ASP A 2 13.03 36.73 9.62
N ALA A 3 12.44 35.58 9.96
CA ALA A 3 13.07 34.39 10.53
C ALA A 3 11.99 33.30 10.66
N GLY A 4 12.05 32.13 10.04
CA GLY A 4 13.03 31.56 9.14
C GLY A 4 12.42 30.31 8.49
N ASN A 5 12.68 30.17 7.20
CA ASN A 5 12.46 28.97 6.39
C ASN A 5 13.18 27.78 7.03
N ALA A 6 12.42 26.83 7.60
CA ALA A 6 12.96 25.61 8.17
C ALA A 6 12.48 24.40 7.35
N ARG A 7 13.40 23.96 6.46
CA ARG A 7 13.52 22.61 5.88
C ARG A 7 12.69 22.31 4.63
N GLU A 8 12.90 23.12 3.61
CA GLU A 8 12.88 22.63 2.24
C GLU A 8 14.27 22.04 1.89
N THR A 9 14.29 20.90 1.20
CA THR A 9 15.45 20.08 0.72
C THR A 9 15.97 18.95 1.63
N SER A 10 15.57 17.71 1.30
CA SER A 10 16.43 16.51 1.19
C SER A 10 15.63 15.18 1.25
N TRP A 11 14.54 15.01 0.50
CA TRP A 11 13.80 13.73 0.50
C TRP A 11 13.19 13.35 -0.84
N VAL A 12 13.89 13.48 -1.96
CA VAL A 12 13.43 12.82 -3.18
C VAL A 12 14.60 12.42 -4.06
N HIS A 13 15.18 11.25 -3.82
CA HIS A 13 15.50 10.44 -5.00
C HIS A 13 14.15 10.17 -5.67
N PRO A 14 13.93 10.51 -6.95
CA PRO A 14 12.68 10.19 -7.62
C PRO A 14 12.60 8.68 -7.78
N SER A 15 12.14 8.01 -6.74
CA SER A 15 11.78 6.60 -6.84
C SER A 15 10.64 6.49 -7.85
N TYR A 16 10.77 5.54 -8.76
CA TYR A 16 9.75 5.22 -9.75
C TYR A 16 8.72 4.24 -9.21
N HIS A 17 8.77 3.93 -7.91
CA HIS A 17 7.82 3.07 -7.25
C HIS A 17 6.46 3.76 -7.13
N ALA A 18 5.40 3.02 -7.41
CA ALA A 18 4.04 3.55 -7.48
C ALA A 18 3.60 4.20 -6.17
N GLU A 19 4.00 3.63 -5.04
CA GLU A 19 3.68 4.09 -3.69
C GLU A 19 4.19 5.52 -3.45
N LEU A 20 5.43 5.80 -3.82
CA LEU A 20 6.02 7.13 -3.64
C LEU A 20 5.47 8.14 -4.66
N ARG A 21 5.11 7.70 -5.87
CA ARG A 21 4.42 8.54 -6.84
C ARG A 21 3.02 8.90 -6.38
N PHE A 22 2.30 7.95 -5.78
CA PHE A 22 1.02 8.23 -5.13
C PHE A 22 1.19 9.27 -4.03
N LEU A 23 2.13 9.09 -3.09
CA LEU A 23 2.30 10.04 -1.99
C LEU A 23 2.62 11.46 -2.50
N LEU A 24 3.50 11.58 -3.51
CA LEU A 24 3.84 12.87 -4.11
C LEU A 24 2.60 13.57 -4.70
N TRP A 25 1.81 12.85 -5.49
CA TRP A 25 0.57 13.37 -6.07
C TRP A 25 -0.47 13.69 -5.00
N PHE A 26 -0.71 12.76 -4.07
CA PHE A 26 -1.72 12.88 -3.03
C PHE A 26 -1.42 14.07 -2.11
N CYS A 27 -0.18 14.24 -1.66
CA CYS A 27 0.22 15.36 -0.81
C CYS A 27 0.09 16.70 -1.52
N LYS A 28 0.44 16.75 -2.81
CA LYS A 28 0.48 17.99 -3.57
C LYS A 28 -0.91 18.47 -3.98
N ASP A 29 -1.73 17.54 -4.46
CA ASP A 29 -2.91 17.88 -5.24
C ASP A 29 -4.23 17.55 -4.53
N ILE A 30 -4.24 16.68 -3.51
CA ILE A 30 -5.47 16.13 -2.91
C ILE A 30 -5.57 16.37 -1.41
N LEU A 31 -4.48 16.16 -0.68
CA LEU A 31 -4.46 16.15 0.77
C LEU A 31 -4.86 17.52 1.33
N SER A 32 -5.77 17.50 2.31
CA SER A 32 -6.25 18.68 3.00
C SER A 32 -6.42 18.35 4.49
N PRO A 33 -6.05 19.25 5.41
CA PRO A 33 -6.21 19.00 6.85
C PRO A 33 -7.68 18.96 7.30
N ASP A 34 -8.61 19.48 6.49
CA ASP A 34 -10.03 19.63 6.86
C ASP A 34 -10.90 18.44 6.46
N LYS A 35 -10.31 17.38 5.92
CA LYS A 35 -11.02 16.20 5.41
C LYS A 35 -10.38 14.92 5.91
N ASP A 36 -11.22 13.95 6.21
CA ASP A 36 -10.78 12.57 6.41
C ASP A 36 -10.75 11.81 5.08
N PHE A 37 -9.72 10.98 4.90
CA PHE A 37 -9.50 10.21 3.69
C PHE A 37 -9.49 8.71 3.99
N GLN A 38 -10.19 7.96 3.15
CA GLN A 38 -10.10 6.50 3.09
C GLN A 38 -9.50 6.14 1.75
N VAL A 39 -8.26 5.65 1.78
CA VAL A 39 -7.50 5.30 0.58
C VAL A 39 -7.38 3.79 0.50
N THR A 40 -7.68 3.23 -0.68
CA THR A 40 -7.44 1.82 -0.98
C THR A 40 -6.46 1.72 -2.13
N TRP A 41 -5.38 0.96 -1.92
CA TRP A 41 -4.42 0.62 -2.96
C TRP A 41 -4.59 -0.83 -3.37
N TYR A 42 -4.68 -1.06 -4.68
CA TYR A 42 -4.56 -2.37 -5.29
C TYR A 42 -3.19 -2.48 -5.94
N LEU A 43 -2.28 -3.24 -5.32
CA LEU A 43 -0.90 -3.37 -5.78
C LEU A 43 -0.62 -4.75 -6.34
N SER A 44 0.14 -4.81 -7.43
CA SER A 44 0.59 -6.09 -8.01
C SER A 44 1.62 -6.82 -7.13
N TRP A 45 2.33 -6.09 -6.26
CA TRP A 45 3.34 -6.57 -5.33
C TRP A 45 3.30 -5.72 -4.07
N SER A 46 3.61 -6.32 -2.93
CA SER A 46 3.68 -5.58 -1.66
C SER A 46 4.84 -4.58 -1.69
N PRO A 47 4.76 -3.46 -0.93
CA PRO A 47 5.80 -2.44 -0.96
C PRO A 47 7.18 -2.95 -0.56
N CYS A 48 8.24 -2.37 -1.15
CA CYS A 48 9.61 -2.61 -0.70
C CYS A 48 9.89 -1.90 0.64
N PRO A 49 10.97 -2.24 1.38
CA PRO A 49 11.23 -1.69 2.72
C PRO A 49 11.31 -0.16 2.74
N ASN A 50 11.90 0.44 1.70
CA ASN A 50 11.99 1.90 1.60
C ASN A 50 10.60 2.52 1.42
N CYS A 51 9.78 1.97 0.52
CA CYS A 51 8.43 2.49 0.30
C CYS A 51 7.55 2.29 1.53
N ALA A 52 7.62 1.12 2.16
CA ALA A 52 6.92 0.83 3.42
C ALA A 52 7.31 1.83 4.52
N LYS A 53 8.60 2.16 4.67
CA LYS A 53 9.05 3.19 5.60
C LYS A 53 8.43 4.55 5.31
N TRP A 54 8.46 5.00 4.07
CA TRP A 54 7.92 6.30 3.67
C TRP A 54 6.40 6.41 3.87
N VAL A 55 5.67 5.36 3.52
CA VAL A 55 4.22 5.30 3.71
C VAL A 55 3.87 5.26 5.20
N ALA A 56 4.62 4.51 6.01
CA ALA A 56 4.45 4.50 7.46
C ALA A 56 4.70 5.89 8.08
N ASP A 57 5.81 6.55 7.70
CA ASP A 57 6.11 7.92 8.15
C ASP A 57 5.01 8.91 7.76
N PHE A 58 4.43 8.75 6.56
CA PHE A 58 3.32 9.55 6.07
C PHE A 58 2.04 9.33 6.93
N LEU A 59 1.67 8.08 7.21
CA LEU A 59 0.48 7.78 8.02
C LEU A 59 0.63 8.27 9.47
N ALA A 60 1.83 8.21 10.03
CA ALA A 60 2.13 8.77 11.34
C ALA A 60 1.89 10.29 11.38
N ALA A 61 2.27 11.00 10.31
CA ALA A 61 2.11 12.45 10.20
C ALA A 61 0.68 12.91 9.84
N HIS A 62 -0.10 12.06 9.17
CA HIS A 62 -1.42 12.40 8.62
C HIS A 62 -2.51 11.48 9.17
N ARG A 63 -2.89 11.70 10.44
CA ARG A 63 -3.88 10.88 11.15
C ARG A 63 -5.30 10.94 10.59
N ASN A 64 -5.59 11.90 9.71
CA ASN A 64 -6.82 12.00 8.94
C ASN A 64 -6.83 11.09 7.69
N VAL A 65 -5.79 10.30 7.46
CA VAL A 65 -5.71 9.35 6.34
C VAL A 65 -5.71 7.92 6.87
N SER A 66 -6.67 7.13 6.41
CA SER A 66 -6.67 5.68 6.58
C SER A 66 -6.29 5.01 5.27
N LEU A 67 -5.46 3.97 5.35
CA LEU A 67 -4.93 3.28 4.18
C LEU A 67 -5.20 1.78 4.27
N THR A 68 -5.83 1.24 3.23
CA THR A 68 -5.92 -0.20 2.98
C THR A 68 -5.03 -0.55 1.78
N ILE A 69 -4.12 -1.50 1.96
CA ILE A 69 -3.23 -2.03 0.92
C ILE A 69 -3.66 -3.46 0.63
N LEU A 70 -4.23 -3.68 -0.55
CA LEU A 70 -4.57 -4.98 -1.10
C LEU A 70 -3.48 -5.36 -2.10
N THR A 71 -2.66 -6.35 -1.76
CA THR A 71 -1.57 -6.80 -2.64
C THR A 71 -1.86 -8.15 -3.28
N ALA A 72 -1.64 -8.24 -4.59
CA ALA A 72 -1.72 -9.50 -5.32
C ALA A 72 -0.66 -10.52 -4.87
N ARG A 73 0.54 -10.05 -4.50
CA ARG A 73 1.70 -10.89 -4.16
C ARG A 73 2.55 -10.24 -3.09
N LEU A 74 3.25 -11.06 -2.31
CA LEU A 74 4.23 -10.58 -1.34
C LEU A 74 5.63 -10.51 -1.97
N TYR A 75 6.22 -9.32 -1.98
CA TYR A 75 7.53 -9.09 -2.58
C TYR A 75 8.64 -9.50 -1.62
N TYR A 76 9.48 -10.44 -2.03
CA TYR A 76 10.61 -10.99 -1.26
C TYR A 76 10.26 -11.32 0.21
N PHE A 77 9.13 -12.00 0.43
CA PHE A 77 8.59 -12.26 1.76
C PHE A 77 9.47 -13.13 2.68
N TRP A 78 10.47 -13.81 2.11
CA TRP A 78 11.50 -14.53 2.85
C TRP A 78 12.56 -13.60 3.47
N ASP A 79 12.70 -12.36 2.99
CA ASP A 79 13.65 -11.38 3.49
C ASP A 79 13.05 -10.58 4.66
N GLN A 80 13.76 -10.58 5.79
CA GLN A 80 13.32 -9.95 7.03
C GLN A 80 13.07 -8.43 6.88
N LYS A 81 13.80 -7.73 6.01
CA LYS A 81 13.59 -6.29 5.79
C LYS A 81 12.23 -6.02 5.15
N PHE A 82 11.80 -6.88 4.24
CA PHE A 82 10.47 -6.78 3.59
C PHE A 82 9.38 -7.11 4.61
N ARG A 83 9.55 -8.17 5.39
CA ARG A 83 8.64 -8.53 6.50
C ARG A 83 8.47 -7.37 7.49
N ASN A 84 9.57 -6.78 7.95
CA ASN A 84 9.56 -5.66 8.89
C ASN A 84 8.89 -4.42 8.29
N GLY A 85 9.06 -4.17 6.98
CA GLY A 85 8.35 -3.09 6.30
C GLY A 85 6.82 -3.26 6.38
N LEU A 86 6.30 -4.47 6.14
CA LEU A 86 4.87 -4.74 6.23
C LEU A 86 4.33 -4.60 7.67
N ARG A 87 5.06 -5.10 8.67
CA ARG A 87 4.69 -4.90 10.09
C ARG A 87 4.58 -3.43 10.44
N ARG A 88 5.58 -2.64 10.05
CA ARG A 88 5.61 -1.20 10.33
C ARG A 88 4.45 -0.44 9.70
N LEU A 89 4.01 -0.85 8.51
CA LEU A 89 2.79 -0.27 7.91
C LEU A 89 1.57 -0.52 8.80
N CYS A 90 1.40 -1.73 9.32
CA CYS A 90 0.31 -2.05 10.24
C CYS A 90 0.43 -1.34 11.58
N GLU A 91 1.63 -1.21 12.13
CA GLU A 91 1.90 -0.43 13.36
C GLU A 91 1.46 1.03 13.21
N GLU A 92 1.63 1.63 12.02
CA GLU A 92 1.17 2.99 11.72
C GLU A 92 -0.29 3.08 11.22
N GLY A 93 -1.06 1.99 11.37
CA GLY A 93 -2.50 1.96 11.15
C GLY A 93 -2.94 1.60 9.73
N ALA A 94 -2.03 1.17 8.85
CA ALA A 94 -2.41 0.63 7.54
C ALA A 94 -3.00 -0.78 7.67
N ARG A 95 -4.12 -1.04 7.01
CA ARG A 95 -4.59 -2.42 6.80
C ARG A 95 -3.84 -3.02 5.62
N VAL A 96 -3.11 -4.11 5.81
CA VAL A 96 -2.43 -4.84 4.73
C VAL A 96 -3.10 -6.20 4.56
N ALA A 97 -3.54 -6.53 3.35
CA ALA A 97 -4.15 -7.82 3.04
C ALA A 97 -3.77 -8.32 1.63
N ILE A 98 -3.93 -9.62 1.40
CA ILE A 98 -3.80 -10.21 0.07
C ILE A 98 -5.10 -10.00 -0.70
N MET A 99 -5.01 -9.68 -1.99
CA MET A 99 -6.18 -9.60 -2.87
C MET A 99 -6.88 -10.96 -2.96
N SER A 100 -8.13 -11.00 -2.54
CA SER A 100 -9.06 -12.11 -2.75
C SER A 100 -9.52 -12.18 -4.22
N PRO A 101 -10.16 -13.27 -4.64
CA PRO A 101 -10.79 -13.34 -5.97
C PRO A 101 -11.75 -12.16 -6.25
N GLN A 102 -12.49 -11.71 -5.25
CA GLN A 102 -13.41 -10.56 -5.35
C GLN A 102 -12.66 -9.24 -5.54
N ASP A 103 -11.49 -9.07 -4.90
CA ASP A 103 -10.66 -7.89 -5.10
C ASP A 103 -10.11 -7.84 -6.53
N TYR A 104 -9.79 -8.99 -7.14
CA TYR A 104 -9.42 -9.04 -8.55
C TYR A 104 -10.57 -8.70 -9.49
N GLU A 105 -11.78 -9.16 -9.19
CA GLU A 105 -12.98 -8.81 -9.95
C GLU A 105 -13.26 -7.30 -9.86
N THR A 106 -13.17 -6.72 -8.67
CA THR A 106 -13.28 -5.26 -8.47
C THR A 106 -12.23 -4.51 -9.29
N CYS A 107 -10.96 -4.94 -9.25
CA CYS A 107 -9.91 -4.34 -10.06
C CYS A 107 -10.17 -4.44 -11.57
N TRP A 108 -10.74 -5.57 -12.01
CA TRP A 108 -11.08 -5.80 -13.39
C TRP A 108 -12.20 -4.88 -13.88
N GLU A 109 -13.18 -4.60 -13.02
CA GLU A 109 -14.29 -3.70 -13.31
C GLU A 109 -13.86 -2.23 -13.31
N ASP A 110 -13.09 -1.82 -12.31
CA ASP A 110 -12.79 -0.40 -12.06
C ASP A 110 -11.55 0.11 -12.83
N PHE A 111 -10.52 -0.73 -13.00
CA PHE A 111 -9.21 -0.28 -13.48
C PHE A 111 -8.76 -0.92 -14.79
N VAL A 112 -9.52 -1.87 -15.35
CA VAL A 112 -9.18 -2.53 -16.62
C VAL A 112 -10.21 -2.19 -17.68
N TRP A 113 -9.73 -1.78 -18.86
CA TRP A 113 -10.57 -1.69 -20.04
C TRP A 113 -10.98 -3.10 -20.50
N ASN A 114 -12.11 -3.57 -20.00
CA ASN A 114 -12.55 -4.96 -20.15
C ASN A 114 -13.57 -5.21 -21.28
N GLU A 115 -14.06 -4.15 -21.94
CA GLU A 115 -15.05 -4.21 -23.02
C GLU A 115 -16.36 -4.91 -22.62
N GLY A 116 -16.74 -4.82 -21.34
CA GLY A 116 -17.94 -5.47 -20.79
C GLY A 116 -17.79 -6.98 -20.58
N ARG A 117 -16.56 -7.52 -20.65
CA ARG A 117 -16.30 -8.93 -20.36
C ARG A 117 -16.17 -9.13 -18.85
N ASN A 118 -16.73 -10.23 -18.35
CA ASN A 118 -16.58 -10.64 -16.96
C ASN A 118 -15.13 -11.05 -16.64
N PHE A 119 -14.74 -10.85 -15.38
CA PHE A 119 -13.49 -11.36 -14.86
C PHE A 119 -13.43 -12.90 -14.98
N ARG A 120 -12.25 -13.43 -15.31
CA ARG A 120 -12.01 -14.88 -15.38
C ARG A 120 -10.90 -15.27 -14.41
N PRO A 121 -11.22 -15.91 -13.27
CA PRO A 121 -10.22 -16.44 -12.37
C PRO A 121 -9.28 -17.42 -13.07
N TRP A 122 -7.98 -17.29 -12.84
CA TRP A 122 -7.00 -18.25 -13.35
C TRP A 122 -6.87 -19.49 -12.45
N TYR A 123 -6.26 -20.54 -13.00
CA TYR A 123 -6.05 -21.80 -12.29
C TYR A 123 -5.26 -21.59 -10.99
N ASN A 124 -5.68 -22.24 -9.90
CA ASN A 124 -5.11 -22.12 -8.56
C ASN A 124 -5.23 -20.76 -7.87
N MET A 125 -5.99 -19.79 -8.39
CA MET A 125 -6.18 -18.48 -7.73
C MET A 125 -6.55 -18.62 -6.24
N GLY A 126 -7.55 -19.44 -5.90
CA GLY A 126 -7.98 -19.63 -4.51
C GLY A 126 -6.90 -20.23 -3.61
N ARG A 127 -6.12 -21.19 -4.11
CA ARG A 127 -4.99 -21.79 -3.36
C ARG A 127 -3.86 -20.79 -3.16
N ASN A 128 -3.55 -20.01 -4.19
CA ASN A 128 -2.52 -18.96 -4.11
C ASN A 128 -2.91 -17.88 -3.10
N TYR A 129 -4.17 -17.47 -3.10
CA TYR A 129 -4.72 -16.54 -2.12
C TYR A 129 -4.53 -17.08 -0.70
N GLN A 130 -4.97 -18.32 -0.42
CA GLN A 130 -4.85 -18.93 0.90
C GLN A 130 -3.39 -19.02 1.37
N PHE A 131 -2.48 -19.45 0.49
CA PHE A 131 -1.05 -19.53 0.80
C PHE A 131 -0.46 -18.17 1.15
N LEU A 132 -0.71 -17.16 0.31
CA LEU A 132 -0.19 -15.81 0.52
C LEU A 132 -0.83 -15.15 1.76
N ALA A 133 -2.11 -15.38 2.02
CA ALA A 133 -2.82 -14.84 3.18
C ALA A 133 -2.24 -15.42 4.47
N SER A 134 -2.07 -16.75 4.53
CA SER A 134 -1.42 -17.42 5.68
C SER A 134 0.02 -16.94 5.87
N THR A 135 0.76 -16.75 4.78
CA THR A 135 2.13 -16.20 4.81
C THR A 135 2.13 -14.78 5.36
N LEU A 136 1.17 -13.94 4.95
CA LEU A 136 1.04 -12.58 5.46
C LEU A 136 0.69 -12.58 6.95
N GLU A 137 -0.23 -13.43 7.40
CA GLU A 137 -0.56 -13.58 8.83
C GLU A 137 0.69 -13.96 9.66
N GLU A 138 1.52 -14.88 9.17
CA GLU A 138 2.80 -15.22 9.82
C GLU A 138 3.78 -14.04 9.82
N ILE A 139 3.77 -13.21 8.78
CA ILE A 139 4.59 -11.99 8.73
C ILE A 139 4.10 -11.01 9.78
N LEU A 140 2.81 -10.70 9.84
CA LEU A 140 2.28 -9.66 10.72
C LEU A 140 2.29 -10.11 12.19
N GLY A 141 2.14 -11.40 12.45
CA GLY A 141 2.13 -11.97 13.79
C GLY A 141 0.84 -11.66 14.57
N PRO A 142 0.68 -12.20 15.79
CA PRO A 142 -0.57 -12.16 16.56
C PRO A 142 -0.92 -10.78 17.17
N HIS A 143 -0.28 -9.69 16.74
CA HIS A 143 -0.43 -8.36 17.35
C HIS A 143 -0.83 -7.25 16.35
N SER A 144 -1.28 -7.62 15.15
CA SER A 144 -1.90 -6.70 14.18
C SER A 144 -3.42 -6.87 14.16
#